data_AF-A0A925BRA6-F1
#
_entry.id   AF-A0A925BRA6-F1
#
_cell.length_a   1.000
_cell.length_b   1.000
_cell.length_c   1.000
_cell.angle_alpha   90.00
_cell.angle_beta   90.00
_cell.angle_gamma   90.00
#
_symmetry.space_group_name_H-M   'P 1'
#
loop_
_entity.id
_entity.type
_entity.pdbx_description
1 polymer ?
#
loop_
_entity_poly.entity_id
_entity_poly.type
_entity_poly.pdbx_seq_one_letter_code
_entity_poly.pdbx_strand_id
1 'polypeptide(L)'
;IFLTAQFAAIDWATQAVFWSGLTLLGTGAMVKLSENCAIAEPLNQIVSAWVFLMLLGLVLTDLSIFLGWAPILMQLPLLWLLLNAFGYLYTGLKMRSRAFLLICLVHLLAIVTLPYTSIWQFLETGLVIGLSSMLLAVLQWDSSGVCATHHN
;
A
#
# COMPACT_ATOMS: atom_id res chain seq x y z
N ILE A 1 3.25 -11.22 1.76
CA ILE A 1 3.14 -10.57 3.10
C ILE A 1 1.89 -11.09 3.80
N PHE A 2 0.70 -10.58 3.49
CA PHE A 2 -0.53 -10.92 4.24
C PHE A 2 -0.93 -12.41 4.24
N LEU A 3 -0.68 -13.16 3.16
CA LEU A 3 -0.92 -14.61 3.15
C LEU A 3 -0.04 -15.37 4.14
N THR A 4 1.23 -14.98 4.29
CA THR A 4 2.11 -15.63 5.26
C THR A 4 1.73 -15.23 6.68
N ALA A 5 1.30 -13.98 6.90
CA ALA A 5 0.75 -13.53 8.17
C ALA A 5 -0.50 -14.33 8.59
N GLN A 6 -1.34 -14.70 7.63
CA GLN A 6 -2.59 -15.42 7.87
C GLN A 6 -2.39 -16.93 8.11
N PHE A 7 -1.47 -17.57 7.37
CA PHE A 7 -1.42 -19.03 7.28
C PHE A 7 -0.06 -19.66 7.59
N ALA A 8 1.04 -18.89 7.56
CA ALA A 8 2.36 -19.48 7.76
C ALA A 8 2.62 -19.67 9.27
N ALA A 9 2.98 -20.90 9.65
CA ALA A 9 3.45 -21.23 10.99
C ALA A 9 4.91 -20.79 11.21
N ILE A 10 5.22 -19.54 10.89
CA ILE A 10 6.54 -18.91 11.05
C ILE A 10 6.37 -17.81 12.11
N ASP A 11 7.33 -17.66 13.01
CA ASP A 11 7.26 -16.61 14.03
C ASP A 11 7.25 -15.21 13.42
N TRP A 12 6.62 -14.26 14.12
CA TRP A 12 6.42 -12.91 13.64
C TRP A 12 7.73 -12.16 13.34
N ALA A 13 8.78 -12.39 14.11
CA ALA A 13 10.06 -11.69 13.93
C ALA A 13 10.75 -12.13 12.63
N THR A 14 10.81 -13.44 12.38
CA THR A 14 11.31 -13.98 11.11
C THR A 14 10.50 -13.46 9.93
N GLN A 15 9.16 -13.46 10.03
CA GLN A 15 8.30 -12.92 8.97
C GLN A 15 8.54 -11.41 8.73
N ALA A 16 8.68 -10.62 9.81
CA ALA A 16 8.97 -9.19 9.73
C ALA A 16 10.23 -8.94 8.91
N VAL A 17 11.34 -9.62 9.18
CA VAL A 17 12.60 -9.44 8.42
C VAL A 17 12.39 -9.63 6.92
N PHE A 18 11.68 -10.69 6.51
CA PHE A 18 11.39 -10.93 5.09
C PHE A 18 10.44 -9.88 4.50
N TRP A 19 9.42 -9.48 5.24
CA TRP A 19 8.46 -8.47 4.80
C TRP A 19 9.10 -7.09 4.66
N SER A 20 10.00 -6.72 5.57
CA SER A 20 10.77 -5.47 5.51
C SER A 20 11.64 -5.45 4.27
N GLY A 21 12.37 -6.55 4.01
CA GLY A 21 13.15 -6.70 2.78
C GLY A 21 12.30 -6.54 1.51
N LEU A 22 11.15 -7.23 1.44
CA LEU A 22 10.26 -7.16 0.28
C LEU A 22 9.63 -5.77 0.11
N THR A 23 9.26 -5.09 1.21
CA THR A 23 8.69 -3.74 1.19
C THR A 23 9.70 -2.71 0.71
N LEU A 24 10.95 -2.80 1.20
CA LEU A 24 12.03 -1.92 0.76
C LEU A 24 12.38 -2.14 -0.72
N LEU A 25 12.47 -3.40 -1.16
CA LEU A 25 12.69 -3.73 -2.58
C LEU A 25 11.55 -3.20 -3.46
N GLY A 26 10.29 -3.41 -3.06
CA GLY A 26 9.12 -2.90 -3.78
C GLY A 26 9.10 -1.38 -3.86
N THR A 27 9.41 -0.70 -2.74
CA THR A 27 9.49 0.77 -2.68
C THR A 27 10.61 1.29 -3.58
N GLY A 28 11.80 0.68 -3.54
CA GLY A 28 12.93 1.05 -4.40
C GLY A 28 12.63 0.82 -5.88
N ALA A 29 11.97 -0.29 -6.22
CA ALA A 29 11.51 -0.57 -7.58
C ALA A 29 10.48 0.47 -8.05
N MET A 30 9.51 0.84 -7.22
CA MET A 30 8.52 1.87 -7.53
C MET A 30 9.19 3.21 -7.84
N VAL A 31 10.14 3.65 -7.01
CA VAL A 31 10.90 4.90 -7.25
C VAL A 31 11.60 4.82 -8.60
N LYS A 32 12.40 3.76 -8.83
CA LYS A 32 13.19 3.62 -10.05
C LYS A 32 12.36 3.54 -11.32
N LEU A 33 11.25 2.80 -11.29
CA LEU A 33 10.33 2.71 -12.43
C LEU A 33 9.60 4.03 -12.69
N SER A 34 9.46 4.88 -11.67
CA SER A 34 8.79 6.17 -11.79
C SER A 34 9.73 7.32 -12.17
N GLU A 35 11.06 7.17 -12.10
CA GLU A 35 12.04 8.25 -12.31
C GLU A 35 11.79 9.06 -13.59
N ASN A 36 11.60 8.38 -14.72
CA ASN A 36 11.39 9.06 -16.01
C ASN A 36 10.05 9.80 -16.10
N CYS A 37 9.04 9.33 -15.36
CA CYS A 37 7.71 9.93 -15.29
C CYS A 37 7.63 11.01 -14.19
N ALA A 38 8.47 10.93 -13.16
CA ALA A 38 8.48 11.81 -11.99
C ALA A 38 9.15 13.16 -12.27
N ILE A 39 9.66 13.39 -13.48
CA ILE A 39 10.07 14.73 -13.93
C ILE A 39 8.86 15.69 -13.90
N ALA A 40 7.65 15.17 -14.13
CA ALA A 40 6.42 15.92 -13.86
C ALA A 40 6.20 16.09 -12.35
N GLU A 41 6.16 17.35 -11.90
CA GLU A 41 6.00 17.74 -10.49
C GLU A 41 4.90 16.99 -9.70
N PRO A 42 3.68 16.72 -10.24
CA PRO A 42 2.67 15.98 -9.49
C PRO A 42 3.07 14.53 -9.21
N LEU A 43 3.76 13.86 -10.14
CA LEU A 43 4.17 12.46 -9.98
C LEU A 43 5.29 12.33 -8.96
N ASN A 44 6.25 13.26 -8.92
CA ASN A 44 7.29 13.28 -7.88
C ASN A 44 6.69 13.37 -6.47
N GLN A 45 5.72 14.27 -6.27
CA GLN A 45 5.05 14.43 -4.98
C GLN A 45 4.27 13.17 -4.57
N ILE A 46 3.62 12.49 -5.52
CA ILE A 46 2.93 11.22 -5.29
C ILE A 46 3.91 10.12 -4.90
N VAL A 47 5.01 9.95 -5.65
CA VAL A 47 6.03 8.94 -5.36
C VAL A 47 6.63 9.17 -3.97
N SER A 48 6.99 10.42 -3.64
CA SER A 48 7.52 10.78 -2.32
C SER A 48 6.51 10.48 -1.20
N ALA A 49 5.22 10.79 -1.39
CA ALA A 49 4.18 10.45 -0.43
C ALA A 49 4.04 8.95 -0.21
N TRP A 50 4.07 8.14 -1.28
CA TRP A 50 4.04 6.68 -1.16
C TRP A 50 5.28 6.12 -0.46
N VAL A 51 6.48 6.65 -0.74
CA VAL A 51 7.70 6.27 -0.02
C VAL A 51 7.54 6.55 1.47
N PHE A 52 7.07 7.74 1.85
CA PHE A 52 6.82 8.09 3.25
C PHE A 52 5.81 7.13 3.91
N LEU A 53 4.68 6.86 3.26
CA LEU A 53 3.63 5.97 3.79
C LEU A 53 4.13 4.53 3.94
N MET A 54 4.89 4.00 2.98
CA MET A 54 5.45 2.65 3.04
C MET A 54 6.47 2.52 4.18
N LEU A 55 7.37 3.50 4.34
CA LEU A 55 8.35 3.51 5.43
C LEU A 55 7.68 3.67 6.80
N LEU A 56 6.64 4.52 6.90
CA LEU A 56 5.88 4.69 8.14
C LEU A 56 5.19 3.38 8.54
N GLY A 57 4.49 2.73 7.61
CA GLY A 57 3.84 1.44 7.85
C GLY A 57 4.83 0.35 8.24
N LEU A 58 5.98 0.33 7.57
CA LEU A 58 7.06 -0.60 7.86
C LEU A 58 7.61 -0.42 9.28
N VAL A 59 8.00 0.81 9.65
CA VAL A 59 8.54 1.11 10.98
C VAL A 59 7.53 0.78 12.07
N LEU A 60 6.26 1.14 11.91
CA LEU A 60 5.22 0.82 12.88
C LEU A 60 4.99 -0.70 13.01
N THR A 61 5.02 -1.42 11.88
CA THR A 61 4.91 -2.88 11.87
C THR A 61 6.07 -3.52 12.64
N ASP A 62 7.31 -3.14 12.32
CA ASP A 62 8.51 -3.71 12.93
C ASP A 62 8.60 -3.37 14.42
N LEU A 63 8.34 -2.11 14.81
CA LEU A 63 8.28 -1.73 16.23
C LEU A 63 7.22 -2.53 16.97
N SER A 64 6.05 -2.78 16.36
CA SER A 64 5.00 -3.56 17.01
C SER A 64 5.38 -5.02 17.24
N ILE A 65 6.17 -5.60 16.34
CA ILE A 65 6.62 -7.00 16.43
C ILE A 65 7.81 -7.12 17.38
N PHE A 66 8.85 -6.31 17.21
CA PHE A 66 10.09 -6.43 17.98
C PHE A 66 9.98 -5.87 19.41
N LEU A 67 9.17 -4.81 19.61
CA LEU A 67 8.94 -4.25 20.95
C LEU A 67 7.64 -4.76 21.60
N GLY A 68 6.90 -5.64 20.93
CA GLY A 68 5.67 -6.22 21.45
C GLY A 68 4.55 -5.21 21.69
N TRP A 69 4.41 -4.17 20.86
CA TRP A 69 3.33 -3.18 20.98
C TRP A 69 1.98 -3.80 20.54
N ALA A 70 1.37 -4.55 21.44
CA ALA A 70 0.14 -5.29 21.21
C ALA A 70 -1.00 -4.47 20.57
N PRO A 71 -1.27 -3.19 20.93
CA PRO A 71 -2.34 -2.42 20.31
C PRO A 71 -2.16 -2.21 18.80
N ILE A 72 -0.92 -2.04 18.32
CA ILE A 72 -0.61 -1.88 16.90
C ILE A 72 -0.55 -3.25 16.22
N LEU A 73 0.06 -4.24 16.88
CA LEU A 73 0.18 -5.60 16.35
C LEU A 73 -1.20 -6.20 16.03
N MET A 74 -2.19 -6.01 16.91
CA MET A 74 -3.56 -6.46 16.69
C MET A 74 -4.32 -5.67 15.62
N GLN A 75 -3.79 -4.52 15.18
CA GLN A 75 -4.42 -3.62 14.22
C GLN A 75 -3.59 -3.46 12.94
N LEU A 76 -2.63 -4.36 12.67
CA LEU A 76 -1.84 -4.31 11.44
C LEU A 76 -2.71 -4.33 10.16
N PRO A 77 -3.77 -5.15 10.04
CA PRO A 77 -4.67 -5.09 8.88
C PRO A 77 -5.27 -3.70 8.66
N LEU A 78 -5.76 -3.08 9.74
CA LEU A 78 -6.31 -1.73 9.73
C LEU A 78 -5.27 -0.67 9.35
N LEU A 79 -4.07 -0.74 9.94
CA LEU A 79 -2.96 0.15 9.66
C LEU A 79 -2.63 0.17 8.16
N TRP A 80 -2.44 -1.00 7.56
CA TRP A 80 -2.07 -1.09 6.15
C TRP A 80 -3.20 -0.69 5.20
N LEU A 81 -4.46 -0.99 5.53
CA LEU A 81 -5.60 -0.48 4.75
C LEU A 81 -5.70 1.05 4.83
N LEU A 82 -5.50 1.66 6.00
CA LEU A 82 -5.52 3.12 6.16
C LEU A 82 -4.41 3.79 5.34
N LEU A 83 -3.18 3.29 5.44
CA LEU A 83 -2.05 3.84 4.68
C LEU A 83 -2.30 3.77 3.17
N ASN A 84 -2.85 2.65 2.68
CA ASN A 84 -3.21 2.52 1.27
C ASN A 84 -4.38 3.43 0.89
N ALA A 85 -5.43 3.52 1.71
CA ALA A 85 -6.55 4.43 1.47
C ALA A 85 -6.08 5.89 1.37
N PHE A 86 -5.21 6.34 2.26
CA PHE A 86 -4.60 7.67 2.20
C PHE A 86 -3.74 7.87 0.96
N GLY A 87 -2.89 6.89 0.61
CA GLY A 87 -2.08 6.95 -0.61
C GLY A 87 -2.92 7.05 -1.87
N TYR A 88 -3.98 6.24 -1.99
CA TYR A 88 -4.89 6.27 -3.13
C TYR A 88 -5.76 7.51 -3.17
N LEU A 89 -6.23 8.02 -2.02
CA LEU A 89 -6.93 9.30 -1.96
C LEU A 89 -6.04 10.44 -2.46
N TYR A 90 -4.82 10.54 -1.94
CA TYR A 90 -3.86 11.56 -2.33
C TYR A 90 -3.53 11.47 -3.83
N THR A 91 -3.25 10.26 -4.32
CA THR A 91 -2.97 10.01 -5.74
C THR A 91 -4.16 10.39 -6.62
N GLY A 92 -5.38 9.96 -6.25
CA GLY A 92 -6.61 10.26 -6.98
C GLY A 92 -6.91 11.76 -7.06
N LEU A 93 -6.73 12.49 -5.96
CA LEU A 93 -6.91 13.95 -5.94
C LEU A 93 -5.84 14.67 -6.78
N LYS A 94 -4.57 14.28 -6.62
CA LYS A 94 -3.44 14.95 -7.28
C LYS A 94 -3.42 14.71 -8.79
N MET A 95 -3.81 13.51 -9.22
CA MET A 95 -3.90 13.13 -10.64
C MET A 95 -5.29 13.36 -11.24
N ARG A 96 -6.26 13.81 -10.44
CA ARG A 96 -7.68 13.90 -10.81
C ARG A 96 -8.23 12.58 -11.37
N SER A 97 -7.72 11.45 -10.85
CA SER A 97 -8.05 10.11 -11.33
C SER A 97 -9.22 9.53 -10.55
N ARG A 98 -10.28 9.19 -11.28
CA ARG A 98 -11.45 8.51 -10.73
C ARG A 98 -11.13 7.08 -10.35
N ALA A 99 -10.25 6.41 -11.09
CA ALA A 99 -9.84 5.04 -10.79
C ALA A 99 -9.21 4.94 -9.39
N PHE A 100 -8.27 5.83 -9.06
CA PHE A 100 -7.64 5.86 -7.74
C PHE A 100 -8.62 6.24 -6.61
N LEU A 101 -9.56 7.14 -6.86
CA LEU A 101 -10.62 7.46 -5.89
C LEU A 101 -11.55 6.27 -5.63
N LEU A 102 -11.91 5.50 -6.65
CA LEU A 102 -12.70 4.28 -6.48
C LEU A 102 -11.93 3.23 -5.67
N ILE A 103 -10.64 3.03 -5.95
CA ILE A 103 -9.79 2.11 -5.16
C ILE A 103 -9.67 2.58 -3.71
N CYS A 104 -9.59 3.89 -3.45
CA CYS A 104 -9.67 4.42 -2.09
C CYS A 104 -10.99 4.00 -1.40
N LEU A 105 -12.14 4.14 -2.07
CA LEU A 105 -13.42 3.71 -1.53
C LEU A 105 -13.45 2.20 -1.24
N VAL A 106 -12.83 1.38 -2.08
CA VAL A 106 -12.69 -0.07 -1.83
C VAL A 106 -11.91 -0.33 -0.53
N HIS A 107 -10.84 0.42 -0.27
CA HIS A 107 -10.08 0.29 0.98
C HIS A 107 -10.87 0.78 2.20
N LEU A 108 -11.62 1.87 2.07
CA LEU A 108 -12.50 2.35 3.14
C LEU A 108 -13.62 1.35 3.45
N LEU A 109 -14.17 0.70 2.42
CA LEU A 109 -15.15 -0.37 2.59
C LEU A 109 -14.52 -1.58 3.31
N ALA A 110 -13.30 -1.97 2.92
CA ALA A 110 -12.56 -3.03 3.57
C ALA A 110 -12.31 -2.74 5.07
N ILE A 111 -12.03 -1.48 5.42
CA ILE A 111 -11.89 -1.06 6.82
C ILE A 111 -13.19 -1.27 7.60
N VAL A 112 -14.33 -0.94 6.99
CA VAL A 112 -15.66 -1.17 7.60
C VAL A 112 -15.95 -2.66 7.75
N THR A 113 -15.45 -3.50 6.84
CA THR A 113 -15.72 -4.95 6.87
C THR A 113 -14.77 -5.76 7.77
N LEU A 114 -13.58 -5.24 8.09
CA LEU A 114 -12.58 -5.87 8.96
C LEU A 114 -13.12 -6.47 10.28
N PRO A 115 -14.00 -5.79 11.04
CA PRO A 115 -14.52 -6.37 12.29
C PRO A 115 -15.32 -7.66 12.08
N TYR A 116 -15.89 -7.86 10.90
CA TYR A 116 -16.72 -9.02 10.57
C TYR A 116 -15.90 -10.22 10.07
N THR A 117 -14.65 -10.01 9.63
CA THR A 117 -13.78 -11.09 9.13
C THR A 117 -12.96 -11.76 10.23
N SER A 118 -12.84 -11.13 11.40
CA SER A 118 -12.23 -11.67 12.63
C SER A 118 -10.87 -12.36 12.36
N ILE A 119 -10.83 -13.69 12.34
CA ILE A 119 -9.60 -14.48 12.14
C ILE A 119 -9.03 -14.28 10.73
N TRP A 120 -9.85 -13.89 9.73
CA TRP A 120 -9.48 -13.76 8.32
C TRP A 120 -9.03 -12.34 7.91
N GLN A 121 -8.83 -11.44 8.87
CA GLN A 121 -8.50 -10.03 8.60
C GLN A 121 -7.25 -9.85 7.75
N PHE A 122 -6.20 -10.66 7.96
CA PHE A 122 -4.99 -10.55 7.13
C PHE A 122 -5.27 -10.99 5.69
N LEU A 123 -6.04 -12.06 5.47
CA LEU A 123 -6.45 -12.48 4.13
C LEU A 123 -7.24 -11.38 3.41
N GLU A 124 -8.25 -10.81 4.07
CA GLU A 124 -9.06 -9.72 3.51
C GLU A 124 -8.17 -8.54 3.09
N THR A 125 -7.32 -8.04 4.00
CA THR A 125 -6.40 -6.94 3.70
C THR A 125 -5.47 -7.28 2.52
N GLY A 126 -4.93 -8.49 2.50
CA GLY A 126 -4.07 -8.96 1.42
C GLY A 126 -4.78 -9.00 0.06
N LEU A 127 -6.02 -9.49 0.02
CA LEU A 127 -6.84 -9.51 -1.18
C LEU A 127 -7.17 -8.10 -1.65
N VAL A 128 -7.60 -7.21 -0.74
CA VAL A 128 -7.97 -5.84 -1.09
C VAL A 128 -6.78 -5.07 -1.66
N ILE A 129 -5.63 -5.08 -0.98
CA ILE A 129 -4.42 -4.37 -1.43
C ILE A 129 -3.88 -4.99 -2.73
N GLY A 130 -3.79 -6.33 -2.77
CA GLY A 130 -3.24 -7.07 -3.91
C GLY A 130 -4.09 -6.92 -5.17
N LEU A 131 -5.40 -7.16 -5.07
CA LEU A 131 -6.33 -7.04 -6.20
C LEU A 131 -6.44 -5.58 -6.67
N SER A 132 -6.46 -4.61 -5.76
CA SER A 132 -6.46 -3.20 -6.14
C SER A 132 -5.24 -2.82 -6.98
N SER A 133 -4.06 -3.27 -6.56
CA SER A 133 -2.83 -3.04 -7.32
C SER A 133 -2.86 -3.72 -8.70
N MET A 134 -3.38 -4.96 -8.78
CA MET A 134 -3.54 -5.67 -10.06
C MET A 134 -4.56 -4.99 -10.97
N LEU A 135 -5.70 -4.55 -10.44
CA LEU A 135 -6.72 -3.85 -11.20
C LEU A 135 -6.19 -2.57 -11.81
N LEU A 136 -5.45 -1.77 -11.03
CA LEU A 136 -4.80 -0.55 -11.52
C LEU A 136 -3.72 -0.83 -12.57
N ALA A 137 -3.02 -1.96 -12.45
CA ALA A 137 -2.02 -2.38 -13.43
C ALA A 137 -2.65 -2.84 -14.76
N VAL A 138 -3.77 -3.56 -14.71
CA VAL A 138 -4.41 -4.14 -15.91
C VAL A 138 -5.35 -3.16 -16.61
N LEU A 139 -6.21 -2.45 -15.86
CA LEU A 139 -7.28 -1.64 -16.45
C LEU A 139 -6.81 -0.27 -16.94
N GLN A 140 -5.56 0.09 -16.65
CA GLN A 140 -4.98 1.42 -16.82
C GLN A 140 -5.82 2.51 -16.12
N TRP A 141 -5.18 3.25 -15.23
CA TRP A 141 -5.84 4.36 -14.55
C TRP A 141 -5.97 5.56 -15.49
N ASP A 142 -7.02 6.36 -15.28
CA ASP A 142 -7.26 7.59 -16.03
C ASP A 142 -6.18 8.62 -15.71
N SER A 143 -5.06 8.52 -16.42
CA SER A 143 -3.98 9.49 -16.37
C SER A 143 -4.25 10.57 -17.42
N SER A 144 -4.15 11.84 -17.04
CA SER A 144 -4.31 12.97 -17.95
C SER A 144 -3.11 13.14 -18.92
N GLY A 145 -2.45 12.05 -19.31
CA GLY A 145 -1.27 12.08 -20.20
C GLY A 145 0.01 12.61 -19.56
N VAL A 146 0.12 12.63 -18.22
CA VAL A 146 1.26 13.26 -17.50
C VAL A 146 2.63 12.68 -17.90
N CYS A 147 2.71 11.40 -18.23
CA CYS A 147 3.96 10.81 -18.75
C CYS A 147 4.13 10.94 -20.29
N ALA A 148 3.07 11.26 -21.03
CA ALA A 148 3.11 11.31 -22.50
C ALA A 148 3.64 12.65 -23.05
N THR A 149 3.65 13.72 -22.23
CA THR A 149 4.03 15.07 -22.68
C THR A 149 5.54 15.35 -22.71
N HIS A 150 6.39 14.42 -22.26
CA HIS A 150 7.85 14.61 -22.19
C HIS A 150 8.65 13.90 -23.30
N HIS A 151 7.97 13.37 -24.33
CA HIS A 151 8.60 12.73 -25.49
C HIS A 151 8.78 13.64 -26.72
N ASN A 152 8.63 14.97 -26.57
CA ASN A 152 8.88 15.95 -27.64
C ASN A 152 10.02 16.89 -27.27
#